data_AF-A0A418HKQ4-F1
#
_entry.id   AF-A0A418HKQ4-F1
#
_cell.length_a   1.000
_cell.length_b   1.000
_cell.length_c   1.000
_cell.angle_alpha   90.00
_cell.angle_beta   90.00
_cell.angle_gamma   90.00
#
_symmetry.space_group_name_H-M   'P 1'
#
loop_
_entity.id
_entity.type
_entity.pdbx_description
1 polymer ?
#
loop_
_entity_poly.entity_id
_entity_poly.type
_entity_poly.pdbx_seq_one_letter_code
_entity_poly.pdbx_strand_id
1 'polypeptide(L)'
;MLTKDIKYPYVKLIFDVVGVLASVGILLMFIFNAYANFESNGSSSFGINIAGFSMIFLSVLFLIVVVCAVFSFILKLIRKER
;
A
#
# COMPACT_ATOMS: atom_id res chain seq x y z
N MET A 1 -23.06 15.44 -7.56
CA MET A 1 -22.34 16.44 -8.39
C MET A 1 -21.26 17.07 -7.52
N LEU A 2 -20.10 16.40 -7.37
CA LEU A 2 -19.10 16.68 -6.32
C LEU A 2 -17.70 17.04 -6.85
N THR A 3 -17.54 17.09 -8.17
CA THR A 3 -16.25 17.28 -8.87
C THR A 3 -16.09 18.66 -9.51
N LYS A 4 -17.08 19.56 -9.36
CA LYS A 4 -17.16 20.79 -10.15
C LYS A 4 -16.20 21.92 -9.74
N ASP A 5 -15.58 21.84 -8.56
CA ASP A 5 -14.68 22.86 -7.99
C ASP A 5 -13.30 22.30 -7.58
N ILE A 6 -12.76 21.40 -8.39
CA ILE A 6 -11.42 20.85 -8.15
C ILE A 6 -10.56 21.20 -9.36
N LYS A 7 -9.41 21.86 -9.15
CA LYS A 7 -8.47 22.18 -10.24
C LYS A 7 -7.76 20.92 -10.78
N TYR A 8 -7.67 19.85 -9.96
CA TYR A 8 -7.11 18.53 -10.33
C TYR A 8 -7.86 17.35 -9.66
N PRO A 9 -9.15 17.11 -9.98
CA PRO A 9 -9.95 16.03 -9.39
C PRO A 9 -9.41 14.66 -9.79
N TYR A 10 -8.96 14.54 -11.04
CA TYR A 10 -8.41 13.32 -11.59
C TYR A 10 -7.11 12.91 -10.91
N VAL A 11 -6.20 13.85 -10.64
CA VAL A 11 -4.91 13.54 -9.99
C VAL A 11 -5.14 12.96 -8.60
N LYS A 12 -6.06 13.56 -7.83
CA LYS A 12 -6.40 13.05 -6.51
C LYS A 12 -7.00 11.64 -6.55
N LEU A 13 -7.93 11.39 -7.49
CA LEU A 13 -8.51 10.06 -7.68
C LEU A 13 -7.47 9.02 -8.07
N ILE A 14 -6.56 9.36 -8.99
CA ILE A 14 -5.50 8.44 -9.42
C ILE A 14 -4.59 8.09 -8.24
N PHE A 15 -4.17 9.08 -7.45
CA PHE A 15 -3.33 8.84 -6.28
C PHE A 15 -4.01 7.96 -5.23
N ASP A 16 -5.31 8.17 -5.00
CA ASP A 16 -6.10 7.37 -4.07
C ASP A 16 -6.22 5.91 -4.54
N VAL A 17 -6.57 5.71 -5.83
CA VAL A 17 -6.67 4.38 -6.45
C VAL A 17 -5.32 3.65 -6.44
N VAL A 18 -4.23 4.34 -6.78
CA VAL A 18 -2.87 3.77 -6.78
C VAL A 18 -2.44 3.40 -5.36
N GLY A 19 -2.71 4.25 -4.36
CA GLY A 19 -2.42 3.96 -2.96
C GLY A 19 -3.17 2.72 -2.44
N VAL A 20 -4.45 2.60 -2.77
CA VAL A 20 -5.26 1.42 -2.42
C VAL A 20 -4.72 0.17 -3.12
N LEU A 21 -4.43 0.23 -4.43
CA LEU A 21 -3.85 -0.90 -5.16
C LEU A 21 -2.52 -1.36 -4.55
N ALA A 22 -1.64 -0.43 -4.20
CA ALA A 22 -0.35 -0.74 -3.58
C ALA A 22 -0.53 -1.35 -2.18
N SER A 23 -1.51 -0.88 -1.41
CA SER A 23 -1.84 -1.44 -0.10
C SER A 23 -2.36 -2.88 -0.20
N VAL A 24 -3.20 -3.17 -1.20
CA VAL A 24 -3.65 -4.54 -1.51
C VAL A 24 -2.48 -5.43 -1.95
N GLY A 25 -1.55 -4.88 -2.75
CA GLY A 25 -0.33 -5.58 -3.16
C GLY A 25 0.58 -5.97 -2.00
N ILE A 26 0.73 -5.09 -0.99
CA ILE A 26 1.46 -5.38 0.25
C ILE A 26 0.79 -6.53 1.00
N LEU A 27 -0.54 -6.48 1.18
CA LEU A 27 -1.31 -7.54 1.85
C LEU A 27 -1.15 -8.90 1.15
N LEU A 28 -1.24 -8.93 -0.17
CA LEU A 28 -1.02 -10.15 -0.97
C LEU A 28 0.41 -10.67 -0.82
N MET A 29 1.42 -9.80 -0.83
CA MET A 29 2.80 -10.22 -0.59
C MET A 29 2.98 -10.88 0.76
N PHE A 30 2.33 -10.36 1.81
CA PHE A 30 2.34 -10.99 3.14
C PHE A 30 1.70 -12.38 3.12
N ILE A 31 0.58 -12.56 2.43
CA ILE A 31 -0.11 -13.86 2.34
C ILE A 31 0.71 -14.86 1.51
N PHE A 32 1.29 -14.45 0.39
CA PHE A 32 2.09 -15.33 -0.46
C PHE A 32 3.47 -15.67 0.12
N ASN A 33 4.04 -14.79 0.93
CA ASN A 33 5.29 -15.07 1.67
C ASN A 33 5.02 -15.65 3.07
N ALA A 34 3.76 -15.78 3.47
CA ALA A 34 3.38 -16.51 4.67
C ALA A 34 3.51 -18.01 4.40
N TYR A 35 4.20 -18.68 5.30
CA TYR A 35 4.42 -20.10 5.24
C TYR A 35 3.91 -20.76 6.53
N ALA A 36 3.24 -21.88 6.34
CA ALA A 36 2.76 -22.72 7.42
C ALA A 36 3.41 -24.10 7.28
N ASN A 37 4.37 -24.38 8.14
CA ASN A 37 4.90 -25.73 8.28
C ASN A 37 4.15 -26.44 9.39
N PHE A 38 3.47 -27.53 9.04
CA PHE A 38 2.84 -28.42 10.00
C PHE A 38 3.68 -29.70 10.04
N GLU A 39 4.53 -29.80 11.06
CA GLU A 39 5.40 -30.97 11.25
C GLU A 39 4.61 -32.09 11.94
N SER A 40 4.80 -33.34 11.52
CA SER A 40 4.05 -34.50 12.06
C SER A 40 4.34 -34.80 13.54
N ASN A 41 5.31 -34.11 14.13
CA ASN A 41 5.68 -34.20 15.55
C ASN A 41 4.82 -33.30 16.46
N GLY A 42 3.74 -32.71 15.94
CA GLY A 42 2.85 -31.81 16.69
C GLY A 42 3.36 -30.37 16.80
N SER A 43 4.49 -30.05 16.16
CA SER A 43 5.03 -28.70 16.08
C SER A 43 4.49 -27.99 14.83
N SER A 44 3.84 -26.85 15.02
CA SER A 44 3.38 -26.00 13.93
C SER A 44 4.17 -24.69 13.94
N SER A 45 4.83 -24.37 12.83
CA SER A 45 5.52 -23.09 12.64
C SER A 45 4.78 -22.28 11.59
N PHE A 46 4.24 -21.14 12.01
CA PHE A 46 3.68 -20.13 11.12
C PHE A 46 4.61 -18.94 11.08
N GLY A 47 5.10 -18.60 9.90
CA GLY A 47 6.09 -17.54 9.73
C GLY A 47 5.94 -16.84 8.39
N ILE A 48 6.50 -15.64 8.28
CA ILE A 48 6.53 -14.89 7.03
C ILE A 48 7.99 -14.83 6.60
N ASN A 49 8.31 -15.46 5.48
CA ASN A 49 9.67 -15.49 4.95
C ASN A 49 9.83 -14.42 3.86
N ILE A 50 10.07 -13.18 4.27
CA ILE A 50 10.39 -12.07 3.37
C ILE A 50 11.92 -11.93 3.35
N ALA A 51 12.58 -12.49 2.33
CA ALA A 51 14.02 -12.46 2.19
C ALA A 51 14.44 -12.05 0.76
N GLY A 52 15.53 -11.28 0.67
CA GLY A 52 16.10 -10.85 -0.61
C GLY A 52 15.18 -9.89 -1.38
N PHE A 53 14.80 -10.27 -2.60
CA PHE A 53 14.10 -9.40 -3.54
C PHE A 53 12.70 -8.97 -3.06
N SER A 54 11.97 -9.83 -2.35
CA SER A 54 10.65 -9.51 -1.81
C SER A 54 10.71 -8.46 -0.68
N MET A 55 11.81 -8.39 0.07
CA MET A 55 12.03 -7.34 1.08
C MET A 55 12.20 -5.96 0.41
N ILE A 56 13.03 -5.90 -0.63
CA ILE A 56 13.26 -4.67 -1.40
C ILE A 56 11.96 -4.19 -2.05
N PHE A 57 11.20 -5.12 -2.66
CA PHE A 57 9.92 -4.79 -3.28
C PHE A 57 8.90 -4.24 -2.28
N LEU A 58 8.79 -4.85 -1.10
CA LEU A 58 7.92 -4.36 -0.02
C LEU A 58 8.32 -2.95 0.44
N SER A 59 9.60 -2.69 0.62
CA SER A 59 10.09 -1.36 1.01
C SER A 59 9.77 -0.29 -0.04
N VAL A 60 9.95 -0.60 -1.33
CA VAL A 60 9.63 0.33 -2.42
C VAL A 60 8.13 0.58 -2.50
N LEU A 61 7.29 -0.46 -2.40
CA LEU A 61 5.84 -0.34 -2.38
C LEU A 61 5.37 0.53 -1.20
N PHE A 62 5.96 0.33 -0.02
CA PHE A 62 5.63 1.14 1.16
C PHE A 62 5.99 2.61 0.97
N LEU A 63 7.16 2.92 0.41
CA LEU A 63 7.55 4.30 0.09
C LEU A 63 6.58 4.94 -0.90
N ILE A 64 6.15 4.22 -1.94
CA ILE A 64 5.17 4.73 -2.90
C ILE A 64 3.85 5.07 -2.20
N VAL A 65 3.35 4.19 -1.32
CA VAL A 65 2.12 4.43 -0.54
C VAL A 65 2.25 5.69 0.32
N VAL A 66 3.36 5.86 1.03
CA VAL A 66 3.60 7.04 1.88
C VAL A 66 3.64 8.32 1.05
N VAL A 67 4.37 8.31 -0.07
CA VAL A 67 4.43 9.46 -0.98
C VAL A 67 3.04 9.78 -1.54
N CYS A 68 2.28 8.76 -1.98
CA CYS A 68 0.92 8.94 -2.45
C CYS A 68 -0.02 9.56 -1.39
N ALA A 69 0.10 9.11 -0.14
CA ALA A 69 -0.68 9.65 0.98
C ALA A 69 -0.31 11.11 1.29
N VAL A 70 0.99 11.43 1.31
CA VAL A 70 1.49 12.79 1.53
C VAL A 70 1.02 13.74 0.42
N PHE A 71 1.14 13.34 -0.85
CA PHE A 71 0.63 14.15 -1.97
C PHE A 71 -0.89 14.34 -1.91
N SER A 72 -1.64 13.29 -1.59
CA SER A 72 -3.11 13.37 -1.41
C SER A 72 -3.49 14.31 -0.26
N PHE A 73 -2.70 14.34 0.82
CA PHE A 73 -2.88 15.25 1.95
C PHE A 73 -2.53 16.70 1.60
N ILE A 74 -1.40 16.94 0.94
CA ILE A 74 -0.98 18.28 0.48
C ILE A 74 -2.01 18.86 -0.49
N LEU A 75 -2.48 18.07 -1.46
CA LEU A 75 -3.57 18.47 -2.37
C LEU A 75 -4.87 18.84 -1.62
N LYS A 76 -5.13 18.19 -0.48
CA LYS A 76 -6.26 18.49 0.40
C LYS A 76 -6.02 19.75 1.24
N LEU A 77 -4.78 20.02 1.65
CA LEU A 77 -4.36 21.20 2.44
C LEU A 77 -4.40 22.48 1.62
N ILE A 78 -3.85 22.47 0.40
CA ILE A 78 -3.91 23.60 -0.56
C ILE A 78 -5.37 23.99 -0.86
N ARG A 79 -6.30 23.06 -0.68
CA ARG A 79 -7.75 23.24 -0.83
C ARG A 79 -8.45 23.88 0.38
N LYS A 80 -7.81 23.91 1.55
CA LYS A 80 -8.36 24.48 2.80
C LYS A 80 -7.93 25.95 2.99
N GLU A 81 -6.84 26.34 2.35
CA GLU A 81 -6.25 27.67 2.42
C GLU A 81 -6.73 28.61 1.30
N ARG A 82 -7.55 28.11 0.36
CA ARG A 82 -8.20 28.89 -0.70
C ARG A 82 -9.71 28.83 -0.65
#